data_AF-A0A6N9H0J1-F1
#
_entry.id   AF-A0A6N9H0J1-F1
#
_cell.length_a   1.000
_cell.length_b   1.000
_cell.length_c   1.000
_cell.angle_alpha   90.00
_cell.angle_beta   90.00
_cell.angle_gamma   90.00
#
_symmetry.space_group_name_H-M   'P 1'
#
loop_
_entity.id
_entity.type
_entity.pdbx_description
1 polymer ?
#
loop_
_entity_poly.entity_id
_entity_poly.type
_entity_poly.pdbx_seq_one_letter_code
_entity_poly.pdbx_strand_id
1 'polypeptide(L)'
;MCERILMAHRMGDSQAVVGPVVFVGSWQELAELGDRHPGSPALVDPGFGDLDDPGVTPSIWASVYSWSSTPLIHYARRRSESAPVTDVGHPYTAFLRAGADDDLSTIDETILRCIDVRRVRLLLERLRRCADPFTHRIFHHAVNLAIGSAPVPVVAASLGFEERTLQRHSIARGIPRPHAIISLARIFTVERLAEWSGKPSGSIALSLGFTAKSNYRRLTRRQLGLSPTGIQEHGGAEYMEEVIVRRLAPL
;
A
#
# COMPACT_ATOMS: atom_id res chain seq x y z
N MET A 1 0.66 6.84 23.02
CA MET A 1 0.25 6.19 21.76
C MET A 1 0.42 7.15 20.59
N CYS A 2 -0.27 8.30 20.60
CA CYS A 2 -0.13 9.33 19.56
C CYS A 2 1.32 9.76 19.32
N GLU A 3 2.17 9.82 20.36
CA GLU A 3 3.56 10.28 20.21
C GLU A 3 4.42 9.39 19.31
N ARG A 4 4.34 8.05 19.39
CA ARG A 4 5.16 7.16 18.53
C ARG A 4 4.70 7.21 17.08
N ILE A 5 3.39 7.27 16.84
CA ILE A 5 2.83 7.38 15.49
C ILE A 5 3.20 8.74 14.88
N LEU A 6 3.08 9.82 15.66
CA LEU A 6 3.55 11.14 15.24
C LEU A 6 5.05 11.18 15.03
N MET A 7 5.82 10.43 15.80
CA MET A 7 7.27 10.33 15.63
C MET A 7 7.61 9.53 14.37
N ALA A 8 6.96 8.39 14.12
CA ALA A 8 7.13 7.60 12.92
C ALA A 8 6.77 8.40 11.67
N HIS A 9 5.64 9.11 11.69
CA HIS A 9 5.28 10.01 10.60
C HIS A 9 6.31 11.13 10.42
N ARG A 10 6.67 11.86 11.48
CA ARG A 10 7.58 13.02 11.40
C ARG A 10 9.03 12.66 11.04
N MET A 11 9.46 11.44 11.34
CA MET A 11 10.83 10.99 11.09
C MET A 11 10.94 10.06 9.89
N GLY A 12 9.81 9.53 9.42
CA GLY A 12 9.71 8.57 8.33
C GLY A 12 9.45 9.23 6.98
N ASP A 13 9.39 8.38 5.96
CA ASP A 13 9.18 8.77 4.59
C ASP A 13 7.69 9.11 4.31
N SER A 14 6.77 8.67 5.16
CA SER A 14 5.34 8.99 5.01
C SER A 14 5.03 10.48 5.13
N GLN A 15 5.78 11.29 5.87
CA GLN A 15 5.58 12.76 5.86
C GLN A 15 5.87 13.36 4.48
N ALA A 16 6.77 12.75 3.71
CA ALA A 16 7.02 13.17 2.35
C ALA A 16 5.90 12.75 1.39
N VAL A 17 4.91 11.95 1.82
CA VAL A 17 3.75 11.55 1.02
C VAL A 17 2.45 12.12 1.60
N VAL A 18 2.13 11.78 2.83
CA VAL A 18 0.95 12.21 3.60
C VAL A 18 1.10 13.65 4.10
N GLY A 19 -0.02 14.38 4.11
CA GLY A 19 -0.11 15.71 4.74
C GLY A 19 -0.09 15.64 6.27
N PRO A 20 -0.50 16.72 6.96
CA PRO A 20 -0.56 16.74 8.42
C PRO A 20 -1.41 15.61 8.99
N VAL A 21 -0.94 14.96 10.06
CA VAL A 21 -1.72 13.99 10.81
C VAL A 21 -2.83 14.70 11.59
N VAL A 22 -4.07 14.25 11.39
CA VAL A 22 -5.25 14.73 12.13
C VAL A 22 -5.68 13.66 13.13
N PHE A 23 -5.99 14.09 14.36
CA PHE A 23 -6.57 13.23 15.39
C PHE A 23 -8.06 13.45 15.43
N VAL A 24 -8.80 12.36 15.56
CA VAL A 24 -10.26 12.37 15.73
C VAL A 24 -10.61 11.84 17.10
N GLY A 25 -11.64 12.43 17.69
CA GLY A 25 -12.20 12.04 18.99
C GLY A 25 -13.34 11.02 18.89
N SER A 26 -13.81 10.68 17.68
CA SER A 26 -14.94 9.77 17.49
C SER A 26 -14.92 9.07 16.13
N TRP A 27 -15.68 7.99 16.01
CA TRP A 27 -15.91 7.30 14.74
C TRP A 27 -16.66 8.16 13.72
N GLN A 28 -17.63 8.98 14.15
CA GLN A 28 -18.33 9.88 13.24
C GLN A 28 -17.38 10.88 12.60
N GLU A 29 -16.51 11.51 13.40
CA GLU A 29 -15.51 12.46 12.91
C GLU A 29 -14.52 11.79 11.94
N LEU A 30 -14.16 10.52 12.20
CA LEU A 30 -13.35 9.73 11.28
C LEU A 30 -14.04 9.51 9.93
N ALA A 31 -15.33 9.17 9.94
CA ALA A 31 -16.09 8.95 8.70
C ALA A 31 -16.19 10.24 7.87
N GLU A 32 -16.49 11.37 8.51
CA GLU A 32 -16.56 12.68 7.85
C GLU A 32 -15.19 13.12 7.28
N LEU A 33 -14.07 12.77 7.93
CA LEU A 33 -12.74 12.99 7.37
C LEU A 33 -12.43 12.03 6.22
N GLY A 34 -12.84 10.76 6.35
CA GLY A 34 -12.68 9.74 5.34
C GLY A 34 -13.34 10.11 4.01
N ASP A 35 -14.55 10.67 4.07
CA ASP A 35 -15.28 11.17 2.90
C ASP A 35 -14.62 12.40 2.27
N ARG A 36 -14.03 13.27 3.09
CA ARG A 36 -13.27 14.44 2.61
C ARG A 36 -11.91 14.08 2.02
N HIS A 37 -11.31 12.98 2.47
CA HIS A 37 -9.95 12.57 2.10
C HIS A 37 -9.88 11.08 1.77
N PRO A 38 -10.57 10.63 0.69
CA PRO A 38 -10.62 9.22 0.34
C PRO A 38 -9.23 8.64 0.09
N GLY A 39 -9.02 7.40 0.53
CA GLY A 39 -7.74 6.70 0.43
C GLY A 39 -6.70 7.10 1.48
N SER A 40 -6.97 8.09 2.34
CA SER A 40 -6.11 8.40 3.49
C SER A 40 -6.19 7.29 4.52
N PRO A 41 -5.07 6.68 4.93
CA PRO A 41 -5.10 5.63 5.94
C PRO A 41 -5.39 6.23 7.32
N ALA A 42 -6.22 5.54 8.10
CA ALA A 42 -6.53 5.89 9.47
C ALA A 42 -6.01 4.82 10.42
N LEU A 43 -5.21 5.22 11.41
CA LEU A 43 -4.74 4.32 12.46
C LEU A 43 -5.70 4.38 13.63
N VAL A 44 -6.25 3.21 13.98
CA VAL A 44 -7.31 3.07 14.98
C VAL A 44 -6.82 2.18 16.13
N ASP A 45 -6.96 2.66 17.36
CA ASP A 45 -6.92 1.80 18.56
C ASP A 45 -8.35 1.31 18.84
N PRO A 46 -8.64 0.01 18.75
CA PRO A 46 -9.98 -0.52 19.02
C PRO A 46 -10.42 -0.30 20.46
N GLY A 47 -9.48 -0.13 21.41
CA GLY A 47 -9.77 0.15 22.82
C GLY A 47 -10.25 1.59 23.06
N PHE A 48 -10.34 2.41 22.02
CA PHE A 48 -10.81 3.79 22.10
C PHE A 48 -12.27 3.92 22.57
N GLY A 49 -13.10 2.88 22.39
CA GLY A 49 -14.53 2.89 22.74
C GLY A 49 -14.90 2.54 24.19
N ASP A 50 -13.94 2.11 25.03
CA ASP A 50 -14.22 1.74 26.43
C ASP A 50 -14.21 2.94 27.40
N LEU A 51 -13.95 4.14 26.90
CA LEU A 51 -13.87 5.38 27.69
C LEU A 51 -15.06 6.28 27.35
N ASP A 52 -16.14 6.13 28.12
CA ASP A 52 -17.19 7.13 28.34
C ASP A 52 -18.23 7.45 27.23
N ASP A 53 -18.48 6.58 26.24
CA ASP A 53 -19.66 6.73 25.35
C ASP A 53 -20.77 5.71 25.68
N PRO A 54 -21.68 6.01 26.64
CA PRO A 54 -22.67 5.06 27.14
C PRO A 54 -23.80 4.71 26.15
N GLY A 55 -23.79 5.24 24.93
CA GLY A 55 -24.90 5.11 23.97
C GLY A 55 -24.63 4.27 22.74
N VAL A 56 -23.38 3.89 22.45
CA VAL A 56 -23.01 3.39 21.12
C VAL A 56 -22.46 1.98 21.19
N THR A 57 -23.28 0.99 20.81
CA THR A 57 -22.83 -0.39 20.66
C THR A 57 -21.76 -0.47 19.54
N PRO A 58 -20.60 -1.12 19.78
CA PRO A 58 -19.54 -1.29 18.80
C PRO A 58 -20.02 -1.80 17.43
N SER A 59 -21.10 -2.58 17.40
CA SER A 59 -21.67 -3.22 16.21
C SER A 59 -22.25 -2.27 15.15
N ILE A 60 -22.58 -1.02 15.49
CA ILE A 60 -23.26 -0.09 14.54
C ILE A 60 -22.26 0.61 13.61
N TRP A 61 -21.09 1.02 14.12
CA TRP A 61 -20.04 1.66 13.32
C TRP A 61 -18.98 0.68 12.81
N ALA A 62 -18.94 -0.53 13.38
CA ALA A 62 -18.14 -1.67 12.91
C ALA A 62 -18.53 -2.20 11.53
N SER A 63 -19.71 -1.83 11.02
CA SER A 63 -20.21 -2.27 9.73
C SER A 63 -19.18 -2.00 8.62
N VAL A 64 -18.75 -3.06 7.92
CA VAL A 64 -17.87 -3.03 6.73
C VAL A 64 -18.25 -1.91 5.76
N TYR A 65 -19.54 -1.60 5.66
CA TYR A 65 -20.10 -0.66 4.69
C TYR A 65 -19.78 0.80 4.98
N SER A 66 -19.47 1.15 6.24
CA SER A 66 -19.24 2.54 6.65
C SER A 66 -17.84 3.07 6.28
N TRP A 67 -16.92 2.20 5.85
CA TRP A 67 -15.49 2.53 5.70
C TRP A 67 -14.93 2.25 4.30
N SER A 68 -15.79 2.17 3.29
CA SER A 68 -15.38 1.74 1.94
C SER A 68 -14.31 2.63 1.26
N SER A 69 -14.15 3.88 1.74
CA SER A 69 -13.21 4.87 1.23
C SER A 69 -11.94 5.04 2.07
N THR A 70 -11.93 4.59 3.33
CA THR A 70 -10.86 4.89 4.31
C THR A 70 -10.15 3.61 4.74
N PRO A 71 -8.87 3.41 4.35
CA PRO A 71 -8.06 2.28 4.77
C PRO A 71 -7.81 2.31 6.29
N LEU A 72 -8.37 1.36 7.04
CA LEU A 72 -8.16 1.28 8.50
C LEU A 72 -6.92 0.44 8.85
N ILE A 73 -6.05 0.96 9.70
CA ILE A 73 -4.90 0.26 10.28
C ILE A 73 -5.20 0.01 11.76
N HIS A 74 -5.30 -1.25 12.15
CA HIS A 74 -5.54 -1.64 13.53
C HIS A 74 -4.24 -1.58 14.35
N TYR A 75 -4.18 -0.73 15.38
CA TYR A 75 -3.04 -0.63 16.28
C TYR A 75 -3.43 -1.12 17.68
N ALA A 76 -3.04 -2.35 18.04
CA ALA A 76 -3.37 -2.92 19.34
C ALA A 76 -2.27 -2.66 20.38
N ARG A 77 -2.66 -2.03 21.50
CA ARG A 77 -1.76 -1.65 22.60
C ARG A 77 -1.44 -2.78 23.58
N ARG A 78 -2.33 -3.77 23.76
CA ARG A 78 -2.14 -4.90 24.67
C ARG A 78 -1.92 -6.19 23.87
N ARG A 79 -1.24 -7.17 24.48
CA ARG A 79 -1.42 -8.61 24.19
C ARG A 79 -2.90 -8.93 24.44
N SER A 80 -3.77 -8.52 23.53
CA SER A 80 -5.08 -9.11 23.42
C SER A 80 -4.80 -10.50 22.87
N GLU A 81 -4.82 -11.51 23.73
CA GLU A 81 -4.72 -12.92 23.33
C GLU A 81 -5.91 -13.36 22.49
N SER A 82 -6.98 -12.55 22.43
CA SER A 82 -7.94 -12.63 21.35
C SER A 82 -7.22 -12.34 20.04
N ALA A 83 -7.10 -13.40 19.23
CA ALA A 83 -6.81 -13.33 17.81
C ALA A 83 -7.50 -12.10 17.19
N PRO A 84 -6.91 -11.45 16.17
CA PRO A 84 -7.62 -10.41 15.43
C PRO A 84 -8.99 -10.99 15.10
N VAL A 85 -10.04 -10.45 15.71
CA VAL A 85 -11.39 -10.95 15.53
C VAL A 85 -11.76 -10.57 14.10
N THR A 86 -11.36 -11.42 13.16
CA THR A 86 -11.87 -11.46 11.80
C THR A 86 -13.34 -11.88 11.78
N ASP A 87 -13.91 -12.27 12.93
CA ASP A 87 -15.26 -12.79 13.10
C ASP A 87 -16.36 -11.72 13.21
N VAL A 88 -16.02 -10.43 13.29
CA VAL A 88 -17.02 -9.35 13.27
C VAL A 88 -16.65 -8.29 12.23
N GLY A 89 -16.52 -8.70 10.96
CA GLY A 89 -16.69 -7.79 9.82
C GLY A 89 -15.93 -6.46 9.83
N HIS A 90 -14.80 -6.33 10.51
CA HIS A 90 -14.07 -5.07 10.52
C HIS A 90 -13.10 -5.00 9.33
N PRO A 91 -13.19 -3.96 8.47
CA PRO A 91 -12.42 -3.86 7.22
C PRO A 91 -11.00 -3.32 7.45
N TYR A 92 -10.25 -3.88 8.40
CA TYR A 92 -8.85 -3.47 8.61
C TYR A 92 -7.99 -3.89 7.42
N THR A 93 -7.23 -2.93 6.90
CA THR A 93 -6.28 -3.12 5.79
C THR A 93 -4.93 -3.63 6.31
N ALA A 94 -4.55 -3.26 7.52
CA ALA A 94 -3.30 -3.69 8.16
C ALA A 94 -3.44 -3.77 9.68
N PHE A 95 -2.51 -4.47 10.31
CA PHE A 95 -2.42 -4.64 11.75
C PHE A 95 -1.01 -4.30 12.22
N LEU A 96 -0.91 -3.51 13.29
CA LEU A 96 0.31 -3.16 13.99
C LEU A 96 0.15 -3.55 15.47
N ARG A 97 1.12 -4.29 16.00
CA ARG A 97 1.12 -4.72 17.41
C ARG A 97 2.14 -3.92 18.20
N ALA A 98 1.69 -3.25 19.26
CA ALA A 98 2.59 -2.58 20.17
C ALA A 98 3.59 -3.59 20.78
N GLY A 99 4.87 -3.20 20.84
CA GLY A 99 6.00 -4.01 21.30
C GLY A 99 6.56 -5.04 20.31
N ALA A 100 5.83 -5.40 19.23
CA ALA A 100 6.33 -6.33 18.21
C ALA A 100 6.61 -5.62 16.87
N ASP A 101 5.70 -4.75 16.45
CA ASP A 101 5.76 -3.99 15.19
C ASP A 101 5.98 -2.48 15.45
N ASP A 102 6.50 -2.15 16.64
CA ASP A 102 6.56 -0.78 17.15
C ASP A 102 7.78 0.01 16.66
N ASP A 103 8.58 -0.53 15.74
CA ASP A 103 9.65 0.22 15.11
C ASP A 103 9.09 1.28 14.15
N LEU A 104 9.77 2.43 14.09
CA LEU A 104 9.28 3.59 13.35
C LEU A 104 9.15 3.30 11.84
N SER A 105 10.05 2.48 11.29
CA SER A 105 10.03 2.07 9.87
C SER A 105 8.80 1.23 9.53
N THR A 106 8.47 0.22 10.35
CA THR A 106 7.31 -0.64 10.11
C THR A 106 5.99 0.13 10.16
N ILE A 107 5.87 1.09 11.10
CA ILE A 107 4.70 1.97 11.17
C ILE A 107 4.61 2.82 9.90
N ASP A 108 5.71 3.45 9.48
CA ASP A 108 5.78 4.31 8.31
C ASP A 108 5.46 3.57 6.99
N GLU A 109 6.08 2.40 6.79
CA GLU A 109 5.81 1.53 5.65
C GLU A 109 4.35 1.06 5.62
N THR A 110 3.76 0.79 6.78
CA THR A 110 2.36 0.38 6.87
C THR A 110 1.43 1.52 6.49
N ILE A 111 1.69 2.74 6.94
CA ILE A 111 0.95 3.94 6.50
C ILE A 111 1.03 4.05 4.97
N LEU A 112 2.24 4.03 4.41
CA LEU A 112 2.46 4.16 2.97
C LEU A 112 1.77 3.07 2.13
N ARG A 113 1.77 1.81 2.61
CA ARG A 113 1.08 0.69 1.95
C ARG A 113 -0.44 0.86 1.95
N CYS A 114 -0.99 1.43 3.01
CA CYS A 114 -2.43 1.59 3.15
C CYS A 114 -2.99 2.80 2.39
N ILE A 115 -2.17 3.83 2.09
CA ILE A 115 -2.60 4.93 1.20
C ILE A 115 -3.17 4.31 -0.07
N ASP A 116 -4.37 4.74 -0.45
CA ASP A 116 -5.08 4.37 -1.69
C ASP A 116 -4.97 2.85 -2.04
N VAL A 117 -5.11 2.01 -1.01
CA VAL A 117 -5.09 0.54 -1.14
C VAL A 117 -6.24 0.01 -2.01
N ARG A 118 -7.35 0.77 -2.10
CA ARG A 118 -8.50 0.42 -2.94
C ARG A 118 -8.09 0.30 -4.40
N ARG A 119 -7.30 1.24 -4.92
CA ARG A 119 -6.80 1.20 -6.30
C ARG A 119 -5.91 -0.03 -6.53
N VAL A 120 -5.02 -0.34 -5.58
CA VAL A 120 -4.20 -1.56 -5.63
C VAL A 120 -5.08 -2.81 -5.68
N ARG A 121 -6.11 -2.89 -4.84
CA ARG A 121 -7.05 -4.02 -4.80
C ARG A 121 -7.81 -4.20 -6.11
N LEU A 122 -8.33 -3.12 -6.68
CA LEU A 122 -9.04 -3.15 -7.97
C LEU A 122 -8.13 -3.62 -9.11
N LEU A 123 -6.88 -3.14 -9.15
CA LEU A 123 -5.90 -3.60 -10.13
C LEU A 123 -5.58 -5.09 -9.97
N LEU A 124 -5.39 -5.57 -8.75
CA LEU A 124 -5.16 -6.99 -8.46
C LEU A 124 -6.36 -7.85 -8.85
N GLU A 125 -7.58 -7.41 -8.56
CA GLU A 125 -8.80 -8.10 -8.97
C GLU A 125 -8.94 -8.18 -10.49
N ARG A 126 -8.58 -7.11 -11.21
CA ARG A 126 -8.54 -7.09 -12.67
C ARG A 126 -7.50 -8.06 -13.20
N LEU A 127 -6.27 -8.02 -12.69
CA LEU A 127 -5.19 -8.95 -13.07
C LEU A 127 -5.55 -10.41 -12.77
N ARG A 128 -6.21 -10.70 -11.65
CA ARG A 128 -6.64 -12.05 -11.29
C ARG A 128 -7.55 -12.68 -12.34
N ARG A 129 -8.33 -11.86 -13.07
CA ARG A 129 -9.28 -12.32 -14.10
C ARG A 129 -8.63 -12.58 -15.45
N CYS A 130 -7.49 -11.97 -15.76
CA CYS A 130 -6.89 -12.02 -17.10
C CYS A 130 -5.42 -12.47 -17.15
N ALA A 131 -4.65 -12.34 -16.09
CA ALA A 131 -3.25 -12.75 -16.05
C ALA A 131 -3.09 -14.20 -15.62
N ASP A 132 -1.96 -14.81 -16.00
CA ASP A 132 -1.54 -16.09 -15.44
C ASP A 132 -1.50 -16.02 -13.90
N PRO A 133 -1.99 -17.06 -13.17
CA PRO A 133 -2.02 -17.04 -11.71
C PRO A 133 -0.65 -16.81 -11.06
N PHE A 134 0.43 -17.29 -11.68
CA PHE A 134 1.78 -17.08 -11.18
C PHE A 134 2.21 -15.62 -11.35
N THR A 135 1.91 -15.00 -12.50
CA THR A 135 2.11 -13.56 -12.72
C THR A 135 1.34 -12.71 -11.70
N HIS A 136 0.05 -13.01 -11.48
CA HIS A 136 -0.76 -12.33 -10.48
C HIS A 136 -0.13 -12.44 -9.07
N ARG A 137 0.34 -13.63 -8.67
CA ARG A 137 1.04 -13.80 -7.38
C ARG A 137 2.31 -12.97 -7.30
N ILE A 138 3.17 -12.98 -8.33
CA ILE A 138 4.39 -12.16 -8.31
C ILE A 138 4.03 -10.67 -8.17
N PHE A 139 3.07 -10.19 -8.95
CA PHE A 139 2.68 -8.78 -8.91
C PHE A 139 2.07 -8.40 -7.55
N HIS A 140 1.21 -9.26 -6.98
CA HIS A 140 0.64 -9.07 -5.65
C HIS A 140 1.71 -8.89 -4.56
N HIS A 141 2.72 -9.77 -4.54
CA HIS A 141 3.82 -9.62 -3.60
C HIS A 141 4.70 -8.39 -3.91
N ALA A 142 4.97 -8.14 -5.19
CA ALA A 142 5.80 -7.02 -5.62
C ALA A 142 5.19 -5.65 -5.28
N VAL A 143 3.86 -5.46 -5.43
CA VAL A 143 3.21 -4.18 -5.13
C VAL A 143 3.15 -3.91 -3.63
N ASN A 144 2.97 -4.95 -2.81
CA ASN A 144 3.02 -4.84 -1.35
C ASN A 144 4.42 -4.53 -0.83
N LEU A 145 5.47 -4.97 -1.53
CA LEU A 145 6.88 -4.71 -1.22
C LEU A 145 7.44 -3.47 -1.94
N ALA A 146 6.65 -2.81 -2.80
CA ALA A 146 7.11 -1.66 -3.58
C ALA A 146 7.34 -0.41 -2.72
N ILE A 147 6.80 -0.39 -1.50
CA ILE A 147 7.13 0.57 -0.45
C ILE A 147 8.46 0.12 0.17
N GLY A 148 9.54 0.85 -0.11
CA GLY A 148 10.90 0.45 0.27
C GLY A 148 11.67 -0.22 -0.87
N SER A 149 12.66 -1.07 -0.55
CA SER A 149 13.44 -1.80 -1.56
C SER A 149 12.76 -3.12 -1.92
N ALA A 150 12.42 -3.32 -3.18
CA ALA A 150 11.79 -4.55 -3.69
C ALA A 150 12.75 -5.34 -4.61
N PRO A 151 13.89 -5.86 -4.13
CA PRO A 151 14.79 -6.61 -4.99
C PRO A 151 14.20 -8.01 -5.30
N VAL A 152 14.59 -8.60 -6.43
CA VAL A 152 14.09 -9.91 -6.88
C VAL A 152 14.25 -11.00 -5.79
N PRO A 153 15.38 -11.12 -5.06
CA PRO A 153 15.53 -12.10 -3.99
C PRO A 153 14.46 -11.99 -2.89
N VAL A 154 14.07 -10.77 -2.50
CA VAL A 154 13.07 -10.56 -1.43
C VAL A 154 11.69 -10.99 -1.92
N VAL A 155 11.32 -10.62 -3.14
CA VAL A 155 10.05 -11.05 -3.74
C VAL A 155 10.02 -12.57 -3.91
N ALA A 156 11.12 -13.18 -4.35
CA ALA A 156 11.24 -14.63 -4.48
C ALA A 156 11.07 -15.33 -3.11
N ALA A 157 11.77 -14.86 -2.08
CA ALA A 157 11.66 -15.38 -0.73
C ALA A 157 10.23 -15.28 -0.20
N SER A 158 9.54 -14.17 -0.45
CA SER A 158 8.13 -13.99 -0.03
C SER A 158 7.15 -14.96 -0.70
N LEU A 159 7.55 -15.56 -1.84
CA LEU A 159 6.80 -16.59 -2.56
C LEU A 159 7.27 -18.01 -2.22
N GLY A 160 8.25 -18.17 -1.33
CA GLY A 160 8.84 -19.47 -0.99
C GLY A 160 9.80 -20.02 -2.04
N PHE A 161 10.42 -19.16 -2.86
CA PHE A 161 11.36 -19.56 -3.91
C PHE A 161 12.73 -18.92 -3.76
N GLU A 162 13.75 -19.59 -4.29
CA GLU A 162 15.01 -18.93 -4.67
C GLU A 162 14.83 -18.07 -5.92
N GLU A 163 15.66 -17.04 -6.10
CA GLU A 163 15.61 -16.17 -7.29
C GLU A 163 15.73 -16.97 -8.59
N ARG A 164 16.69 -17.90 -8.68
CA ARG A 164 16.90 -18.72 -9.88
C ARG A 164 15.66 -19.55 -10.22
N THR A 165 15.00 -20.08 -9.20
CA THR A 165 13.77 -20.86 -9.34
C THR A 165 12.63 -19.97 -9.84
N LEU A 166 12.45 -18.78 -9.24
CA LEU A 166 11.45 -17.82 -9.69
C LEU A 166 11.65 -17.43 -11.18
N GLN A 167 12.89 -17.15 -11.58
CA GLN A 167 13.21 -16.83 -12.98
C GLN A 167 12.90 -17.99 -13.93
N ARG A 168 13.28 -19.22 -13.57
CA ARG A 168 12.97 -20.44 -14.34
C ARG A 168 11.47 -20.63 -14.50
N HIS A 169 10.70 -20.46 -13.42
CA HIS A 169 9.25 -20.56 -13.46
C HIS A 169 8.59 -19.53 -14.37
N SER A 170 9.10 -18.29 -14.39
CA SER A 170 8.62 -17.25 -15.32
C SER A 170 8.88 -17.64 -16.78
N ILE A 171 10.10 -18.09 -17.10
CA ILE A 171 10.46 -18.51 -18.47
C ILE A 171 9.61 -19.70 -18.91
N ALA A 172 9.48 -20.72 -18.07
CA ALA A 172 8.71 -21.93 -18.39
C ALA A 172 7.22 -21.65 -18.65
N ARG A 173 6.69 -20.55 -18.12
CA ARG A 173 5.29 -20.11 -18.32
C ARG A 173 5.14 -19.06 -19.43
N GLY A 174 6.24 -18.64 -20.07
CA GLY A 174 6.21 -17.57 -21.06
C GLY A 174 5.80 -16.20 -20.52
N ILE A 175 5.84 -16.00 -19.20
CA ILE A 175 5.46 -14.73 -18.57
C ILE A 175 6.66 -13.78 -18.45
N PRO A 176 6.44 -12.46 -18.24
CA PRO A 176 7.53 -11.52 -18.03
C PRO A 176 8.48 -11.95 -16.90
N ARG A 177 9.77 -11.65 -17.07
CA ARG A 177 10.78 -11.92 -16.04
C ARG A 177 10.43 -11.19 -14.73
N PRO A 178 10.76 -11.75 -13.54
CA PRO A 178 10.38 -11.16 -12.26
C PRO A 178 10.80 -9.69 -12.10
N HIS A 179 12.01 -9.34 -12.53
CA HIS A 179 12.49 -7.95 -12.49
C HIS A 179 11.58 -6.97 -13.27
N ALA A 180 10.98 -7.39 -14.39
CA ALA A 180 10.06 -6.54 -15.15
C ALA A 180 8.75 -6.32 -14.40
N ILE A 181 8.17 -7.39 -13.82
CA ILE A 181 6.95 -7.32 -13.01
C ILE A 181 7.16 -6.41 -11.80
N ILE A 182 8.27 -6.59 -11.09
CA ILE A 182 8.64 -5.78 -9.93
C ILE A 182 8.87 -4.32 -10.32
N SER A 183 9.54 -4.06 -11.45
CA SER A 183 9.72 -2.70 -11.95
C SER A 183 8.39 -2.01 -12.23
N LEU A 184 7.42 -2.70 -12.83
CA LEU A 184 6.09 -2.18 -13.08
C LEU A 184 5.35 -1.87 -11.77
N ALA A 185 5.41 -2.78 -10.80
CA ALA A 185 4.83 -2.56 -9.47
C ALA A 185 5.41 -1.30 -8.80
N ARG A 186 6.74 -1.12 -8.83
CA ARG A 186 7.40 0.07 -8.29
C ARG A 186 6.99 1.36 -9.00
N ILE A 187 6.93 1.36 -10.33
CA ILE A 187 6.50 2.54 -11.08
C ILE A 187 5.05 2.89 -10.73
N PHE A 188 4.15 1.91 -10.73
CA PHE A 188 2.77 2.11 -10.35
C PHE A 188 2.64 2.67 -8.93
N THR A 189 3.35 2.12 -7.96
CA THR A 189 3.32 2.64 -6.57
C THR A 189 3.83 4.07 -6.47
N VAL A 190 4.90 4.44 -7.19
CA VAL A 190 5.38 5.83 -7.23
C VAL A 190 4.32 6.76 -7.83
N GLU A 191 3.77 6.42 -8.99
CA GLU A 191 2.81 7.30 -9.68
C GLU A 191 1.49 7.41 -8.92
N ARG A 192 1.00 6.32 -8.33
CA ARG A 192 -0.20 6.31 -7.48
C ARG A 192 -0.05 7.22 -6.27
N LEU A 193 1.07 7.15 -5.57
CA LEU A 193 1.32 8.00 -4.41
C LEU A 193 1.61 9.46 -4.81
N ALA A 194 2.23 9.69 -5.97
CA ALA A 194 2.46 11.03 -6.51
C ALA A 194 1.13 11.71 -6.88
N GLU A 195 0.25 10.99 -7.58
CA GLU A 195 -1.09 11.45 -7.93
C GLU A 195 -1.91 11.74 -6.68
N TRP A 196 -1.95 10.80 -5.73
CA TRP A 196 -2.70 10.96 -4.49
C TRP A 196 -2.22 12.15 -3.63
N SER A 197 -0.90 12.34 -3.52
CA SER A 197 -0.31 13.40 -2.68
C SER A 197 -0.18 14.76 -3.39
N GLY A 198 -0.35 14.81 -4.71
CA GLY A 198 -0.04 15.97 -5.54
C GLY A 198 1.47 16.31 -5.62
N LYS A 199 2.35 15.44 -5.12
CA LYS A 199 3.80 15.68 -5.07
C LYS A 199 4.50 15.13 -6.32
N PRO A 200 5.66 15.69 -6.72
CA PRO A 200 6.39 15.18 -7.88
C PRO A 200 6.83 13.72 -7.71
N SER A 201 6.63 12.87 -8.71
CA SER A 201 6.98 11.44 -8.70
C SER A 201 8.44 11.16 -8.32
N GLY A 202 9.37 12.05 -8.70
CA GLY A 202 10.77 11.95 -8.30
C GLY A 202 11.00 12.10 -6.80
N SER A 203 10.24 12.96 -6.12
CA SER A 203 10.30 13.11 -4.66
C SER A 203 9.69 11.88 -3.97
N ILE A 204 8.55 11.40 -4.44
CA ILE A 204 7.94 10.15 -3.95
C ILE A 204 8.88 8.96 -4.13
N ALA A 205 9.57 8.86 -5.26
CA ALA A 205 10.53 7.78 -5.48
C ALA A 205 11.66 7.77 -4.44
N LEU A 206 12.15 8.94 -4.00
CA LEU A 206 13.16 8.98 -2.92
C LEU A 206 12.59 8.39 -1.63
N SER A 207 11.37 8.77 -1.26
CA SER A 207 10.64 8.24 -0.10
C SER A 207 10.31 6.75 -0.20
N LEU A 208 10.30 6.18 -1.41
CA LEU A 208 10.16 4.74 -1.63
C LEU A 208 11.52 4.03 -1.81
N GLY A 209 12.60 4.61 -1.29
CA GLY A 209 13.92 4.00 -1.23
C GLY A 209 14.74 4.04 -2.52
N PHE A 210 14.37 4.86 -3.52
CA PHE A 210 15.28 5.12 -4.64
C PHE A 210 16.43 6.01 -4.18
N THR A 211 17.67 5.61 -4.45
CA THR A 211 18.85 6.40 -4.02
C THR A 211 18.99 7.75 -4.73
N ALA A 212 18.31 7.98 -5.85
CA ALA A 212 18.27 9.26 -6.55
C ALA A 212 17.05 9.38 -7.47
N LYS A 213 16.55 10.60 -7.68
CA LYS A 213 15.48 10.90 -8.66
C LYS A 213 15.83 10.42 -10.08
N SER A 214 17.11 10.45 -10.44
CA SER A 214 17.61 9.99 -11.74
C SER A 214 17.46 8.47 -11.92
N ASN A 215 17.49 7.68 -10.84
CA ASN A 215 17.27 6.24 -10.90
C ASN A 215 15.82 5.91 -11.27
N TYR A 216 14.87 6.66 -10.71
CA TYR A 216 13.47 6.53 -11.09
C TYR A 216 13.25 6.87 -12.57
N ARG A 217 13.76 8.02 -13.03
CA ARG A 217 13.68 8.42 -14.45
C ARG A 217 14.32 7.40 -15.40
N ARG A 218 15.43 6.77 -14.99
CA ARG A 218 16.07 5.69 -15.78
C ARG A 218 15.19 4.45 -15.82
N LEU A 219 14.57 4.08 -14.69
CA LEU A 219 13.65 2.96 -14.61
C LEU A 219 12.45 3.15 -15.54
N THR A 220 11.77 4.31 -15.48
CA THR A 220 10.61 4.59 -16.33
C THR A 220 10.98 4.58 -17.82
N ARG A 221 12.10 5.21 -18.21
CA ARG A 221 12.56 5.20 -19.61
C ARG A 221 12.88 3.80 -20.09
N ARG A 222 13.57 3.01 -19.27
CA ARG A 222 13.93 1.63 -19.61
C ARG A 222 12.69 0.74 -19.75
N GLN A 223 11.72 0.88 -18.85
CA GLN A 223 10.54 0.03 -18.86
C GLN A 223 9.51 0.48 -19.90
N LEU A 224 9.28 1.78 -20.04
CA LEU A 224 8.12 2.32 -20.76
C LEU A 224 8.50 3.19 -21.97
N GLY A 225 9.77 3.56 -22.11
CA GLY A 225 10.20 4.58 -23.09
C GLY A 225 9.83 6.01 -22.69
N LEU A 226 9.20 6.21 -21.52
CA LEU A 226 8.67 7.50 -21.07
C LEU A 226 9.43 8.09 -19.88
N SER A 227 9.42 9.42 -19.78
CA SER A 227 9.79 10.14 -18.56
C SER A 227 8.64 10.08 -17.54
N PRO A 228 8.88 10.39 -16.25
CA PRO A 228 7.79 10.52 -15.27
C PRO A 228 6.73 11.55 -15.70
N THR A 229 7.14 12.70 -16.23
CA THR A 229 6.21 13.70 -16.79
C THR A 229 5.38 13.12 -17.93
N GLY A 230 6.00 12.35 -18.82
CA GLY A 230 5.27 11.68 -19.91
C GLY A 230 4.25 10.68 -19.39
N ILE A 231 4.53 9.96 -18.30
CA ILE A 231 3.53 9.08 -17.66
C ILE A 231 2.35 9.89 -17.13
N GLN A 232 2.63 10.99 -16.44
CA GLN A 232 1.60 11.89 -15.91
C GLN A 232 0.72 12.49 -17.02
N GLU A 233 1.32 12.90 -18.13
CA GLU A 233 0.59 13.39 -19.32
C GLU A 233 -0.33 12.32 -19.94
N HIS A 234 -0.05 11.02 -19.73
CA HIS A 234 -0.88 9.92 -20.20
C HIS A 234 -1.95 9.48 -19.18
N GLY A 235 -2.06 10.13 -18.01
CA GLY A 235 -3.02 9.79 -16.97
C GLY A 235 -2.41 9.15 -15.72
N GLY A 236 -1.09 9.25 -15.51
CA GLY A 236 -0.46 8.93 -14.23
C GLY A 236 -0.64 7.47 -13.81
N ALA A 237 -1.28 7.23 -12.66
CA ALA A 237 -1.49 5.88 -12.15
C ALA A 237 -2.47 5.07 -13.02
N GLU A 238 -3.51 5.70 -13.57
CA GLU A 238 -4.48 5.05 -14.45
C GLU A 238 -3.81 4.50 -15.71
N TYR A 239 -2.93 5.29 -16.32
CA TYR A 239 -2.09 4.81 -17.43
C TYR A 239 -1.25 3.59 -17.03
N MET A 240 -0.67 3.62 -15.83
CA MET A 240 0.14 2.51 -15.34
C MET A 240 -0.67 1.25 -15.10
N GLU A 241 -1.92 1.35 -14.64
CA GLU A 241 -2.84 0.22 -14.53
C GLU A 241 -3.06 -0.46 -15.89
N GLU A 242 -3.33 0.33 -16.94
CA GLU A 242 -3.51 -0.18 -18.30
C GLU A 242 -2.22 -0.83 -18.84
N VAL A 243 -1.07 -0.21 -18.63
CA VAL A 243 0.23 -0.77 -19.00
C VAL A 243 0.46 -2.12 -18.31
N ILE A 244 0.16 -2.21 -17.01
CA ILE A 244 0.32 -3.41 -16.22
C ILE A 244 -0.57 -4.52 -16.74
N VAL A 245 -1.86 -4.26 -16.93
CA VAL A 245 -2.79 -5.28 -17.45
C VAL A 245 -2.35 -5.76 -18.82
N ARG A 246 -2.03 -4.84 -19.75
CA ARG A 246 -1.58 -5.20 -21.11
C ARG A 246 -0.28 -6.03 -21.11
N ARG A 247 0.66 -5.75 -20.21
CA ARG A 247 1.96 -6.43 -20.18
C ARG A 247 1.97 -7.73 -19.40
N LEU A 248 1.09 -7.86 -18.41
CA LEU A 248 1.04 -9.01 -17.50
C LEU A 248 -0.06 -10.02 -17.88
N ALA A 249 -1.02 -9.61 -18.70
CA ALA A 249 -2.04 -10.46 -19.29
C ALA A 249 -2.01 -10.36 -20.83
N PRO A 250 -0.90 -10.73 -21.49
CA PRO A 250 -0.90 -10.83 -22.94
C PRO A 250 -1.90 -11.91 -23.37
N LEU A 251 -2.80 -11.54 -24.28
CA LEU A 251 -3.79 -12.42 -24.90
C LEU A 251 -3.14 -13.65 -25.53
#